data_AF-A0A8E1RZN9-F1
#
_entry.id   AF-A0A8E1RZN9-F1
#
_cell.length_a   1.000
_cell.length_b   1.000
_cell.length_c   1.000
_cell.angle_alpha   90.00
_cell.angle_beta   90.00
_cell.angle_gamma   90.00
#
_symmetry.space_group_name_H-M   'P 1'
#
loop_
_entity.id
_entity.type
_entity.pdbx_description
1 polymer ?
#
loop_
_entity_poly.entity_id
_entity_poly.type
_entity_poly.pdbx_seq_one_letter_code
_entity_poly.pdbx_strand_id
1 'polypeptide(L)'
;MATQAYQAGECPDCTAFRVRIWRVSADKNGLAELLQLKQSESSESLNSGTPKIIMFADAEAIAQQLQHDSRAAFVSEARGVTPAGEPIPFSVSTATGTYSGLLMAGPQTHKLPSRVVKFSLFCTVSYPGSQLPEDTTSENGRVMLKDGLTVVSVQAVRNGWLVWFTETKFSA
;
A
#
# COMPACT_ATOMS: atom_id res chain seq x y z
N MET A 1 14.56 -15.24 11.71
CA MET A 1 15.31 -14.56 10.62
C MET A 1 15.45 -13.11 11.00
N ALA A 2 16.68 -12.59 11.05
CA ALA A 2 16.95 -11.24 11.52
C ALA A 2 16.38 -10.21 10.52
N THR A 3 15.46 -9.37 10.98
CA THR A 3 14.93 -8.20 10.26
C THR A 3 16.06 -7.18 10.15
N GLN A 4 16.81 -7.26 9.06
CA GLN A 4 17.84 -6.26 8.74
C GLN A 4 17.14 -4.90 8.63
N ALA A 5 17.53 -3.97 9.51
CA ALA A 5 16.89 -2.68 9.62
C ALA A 5 16.98 -1.96 8.26
N TYR A 6 15.82 -1.65 7.71
CA TYR A 6 15.61 -0.70 6.63
C TYR A 6 16.22 0.65 7.06
N GLN A 7 17.49 0.86 6.77
CA GLN A 7 18.23 2.00 7.29
C GLN A 7 18.19 3.11 6.26
N ALA A 8 17.17 3.96 6.37
CA ALA A 8 17.27 5.37 5.95
C ALA A 8 18.34 6.14 6.76
N GLY A 9 19.09 5.47 7.66
CA GLY A 9 20.03 6.07 8.60
C GLY A 9 21.35 6.59 7.99
N GLU A 10 21.67 6.22 6.75
CA GLU A 10 22.92 6.64 6.09
C GLU A 10 22.74 7.85 5.13
N CYS A 11 21.51 8.30 4.91
CA CYS A 11 21.18 9.42 4.03
C CYS A 11 20.28 10.43 4.75
N PRO A 12 20.74 11.68 4.97
CA PRO A 12 19.91 12.75 5.52
C PRO A 12 18.70 13.02 4.62
N ASP A 13 17.54 13.26 5.23
CA ASP A 13 16.26 13.50 4.54
C ASP A 13 15.83 12.38 3.56
N CYS A 14 16.32 11.16 3.73
CA CYS A 14 15.83 10.01 2.97
C CYS A 14 14.52 9.44 3.55
N THR A 15 13.76 8.77 2.69
CA THR A 15 12.57 7.99 3.05
C THR A 15 12.74 6.56 2.59
N ALA A 16 12.56 5.62 3.51
CA ALA A 16 12.40 4.21 3.20
C ALA A 16 10.92 3.90 2.96
N PHE A 17 10.63 3.27 1.83
CA PHE A 17 9.32 2.77 1.45
C PHE A 17 9.28 1.26 1.50
N ARG A 18 8.17 0.72 2.00
CA ARG A 18 7.79 -0.70 1.86
C ARG A 18 6.36 -0.76 1.38
N VAL A 19 6.13 -1.44 0.26
CA VAL A 19 4.79 -1.65 -0.29
C VAL A 19 4.47 -3.14 -0.26
N ARG A 20 3.39 -3.51 0.43
CA ARG A 20 2.85 -4.88 0.41
C ARG A 20 1.53 -4.91 -0.34
N ILE A 21 1.36 -5.92 -1.18
CA ILE A 21 0.22 -6.03 -2.07
C ILE A 21 -0.51 -7.35 -1.76
N TRP A 22 -1.81 -7.24 -1.55
CA TRP A 22 -2.70 -8.37 -1.32
C TRP A 22 -3.83 -8.36 -2.33
N ARG A 23 -4.26 -9.57 -2.71
CA ARG A 23 -5.50 -9.79 -3.43
C ARG A 23 -6.52 -10.39 -2.47
N VAL A 24 -7.71 -9.80 -2.40
CA VAL A 24 -8.76 -10.21 -1.45
C VAL A 24 -10.04 -10.51 -2.21
N SER A 25 -10.45 -11.77 -2.21
CA SER A 25 -11.68 -12.28 -2.80
C SER A 25 -12.83 -12.19 -1.80
N ALA A 26 -13.36 -10.97 -1.60
CA ALA A 26 -14.47 -10.71 -0.70
C ALA A 26 -15.40 -9.66 -1.30
N ASP A 27 -16.65 -9.62 -0.83
CA ASP A 27 -17.49 -8.44 -1.04
C ASP A 27 -16.98 -7.26 -0.19
N LYS A 28 -17.66 -6.13 -0.32
CA LYS A 28 -17.30 -4.89 0.37
C LYS A 28 -17.34 -5.01 1.90
N ASN A 29 -18.27 -5.79 2.44
CA ASN A 29 -18.44 -5.95 3.88
C ASN A 29 -17.36 -6.91 4.43
N GLY A 30 -17.09 -8.00 3.72
CA GLY A 30 -16.00 -8.92 4.06
C GLY A 30 -14.63 -8.27 3.97
N LEU A 31 -14.42 -7.35 3.02
CA LEU A 31 -13.19 -6.54 2.99
C LEU A 31 -13.09 -5.62 4.21
N ALA A 32 -14.17 -4.91 4.57
CA ALA A 32 -14.17 -4.02 5.72
C ALA A 32 -13.88 -4.77 7.04
N GLU A 33 -14.46 -5.97 7.18
CA GLU A 33 -14.18 -6.92 8.27
C GLU A 33 -12.69 -7.30 8.32
N LEU A 34 -12.11 -7.72 7.19
CA LEU A 34 -10.71 -8.13 7.10
C LEU A 34 -9.73 -7.01 7.44
N LEU A 35 -10.03 -5.79 6.99
CA LEU A 35 -9.18 -4.63 7.26
C LEU A 35 -9.42 -4.04 8.65
N GLN A 36 -10.35 -4.57 9.44
CA GLN A 36 -10.73 -4.09 10.77
C GLN A 36 -11.00 -2.58 10.81
N LEU A 37 -11.47 -2.03 9.70
CA LEU A 37 -11.75 -0.60 9.58
C LEU A 37 -13.03 -0.34 10.37
N LYS A 38 -12.98 0.55 11.37
CA LYS A 38 -14.11 0.82 12.26
C LYS A 38 -15.37 1.12 11.45
N GLN A 39 -16.49 0.49 11.83
CA GLN A 39 -17.80 0.66 11.20
C GLN A 39 -18.31 2.12 11.13
N SER A 40 -17.71 3.04 11.89
CA SER A 40 -17.98 4.49 11.78
C SER A 40 -17.52 5.10 10.45
N GLU A 41 -16.65 4.40 9.71
CA GLU A 41 -16.26 4.75 8.36
C GLU A 41 -17.16 3.98 7.41
N SER A 42 -18.13 4.67 6.81
CA SER A 42 -19.12 4.06 5.93
C SER A 42 -18.42 3.20 4.88
N SER A 43 -19.05 2.11 4.47
CA SER A 43 -18.52 1.24 3.42
C SER A 43 -18.21 2.06 2.15
N GLU A 44 -18.95 3.13 1.86
CA GLU A 44 -18.68 4.08 0.77
C GLU A 44 -17.26 4.67 0.80
N SER A 45 -16.64 4.84 1.98
CA SER A 45 -15.26 5.33 2.11
C SER A 45 -14.22 4.44 1.43
N LEU A 46 -14.43 3.12 1.38
CA LEU A 46 -13.52 2.16 0.74
C LEU A 46 -13.51 2.27 -0.79
N ASN A 47 -14.60 2.78 -1.38
CA ASN A 47 -14.71 3.05 -2.81
C ASN A 47 -14.48 4.53 -3.15
N SER A 48 -14.23 5.39 -2.16
CA SER A 48 -14.15 6.84 -2.36
C SER A 48 -12.86 7.32 -3.05
N GLY A 49 -11.95 6.40 -3.39
CA GLY A 49 -10.61 6.74 -3.88
C GLY A 49 -9.74 7.47 -2.84
N THR A 50 -10.20 7.57 -1.59
CA THR A 50 -9.45 8.22 -0.51
C THR A 50 -8.68 7.15 0.26
N PRO A 51 -7.34 7.20 0.25
CA PRO A 51 -6.54 6.24 1.00
C PRO A 51 -6.77 6.39 2.51
N LYS A 52 -6.75 5.29 3.24
CA LYS A 52 -6.81 5.31 4.70
C LYS A 52 -5.41 5.39 5.29
N ILE A 53 -5.26 6.07 6.42
CA ILE A 53 -3.98 6.19 7.12
C ILE A 53 -4.15 5.54 8.49
N ILE A 54 -3.36 4.51 8.75
CA ILE A 54 -3.38 3.75 10.01
C ILE A 54 -1.98 3.69 10.62
N MET A 55 -1.87 3.24 11.86
CA MET A 55 -0.58 3.00 12.48
C MET A 55 0.09 1.79 11.83
N PHE A 56 1.42 1.79 11.79
CA PHE A 56 2.21 0.66 11.31
C PHE A 56 1.86 -0.65 12.03
N ALA A 57 1.65 -0.60 13.36
CA ALA A 57 1.27 -1.77 14.15
C ALA A 57 -0.09 -2.35 13.71
N ASP A 58 -1.07 -1.49 13.40
CA ASP A 58 -2.38 -1.92 12.90
C ASP A 58 -2.24 -2.53 11.51
N ALA A 59 -1.42 -1.94 10.64
CA ALA A 59 -1.14 -2.48 9.31
C ALA A 59 -0.49 -3.87 9.38
N GLU A 60 0.45 -4.09 10.29
CA GLU A 60 1.05 -5.40 10.53
C GLU A 60 0.03 -6.41 11.06
N ALA A 61 -0.83 -6.01 12.00
CA ALA A 61 -1.90 -6.87 12.51
C ALA A 61 -2.88 -7.29 11.39
N ILE A 62 -3.27 -6.36 10.53
CA ILE A 62 -4.12 -6.64 9.36
C ILE A 62 -3.37 -7.57 8.38
N ALA A 63 -2.10 -7.31 8.08
CA ALA A 63 -1.33 -8.16 7.19
C ALA A 63 -1.19 -9.59 7.72
N GLN A 64 -1.03 -9.77 9.03
CA GLN A 64 -1.05 -11.08 9.68
C GLN A 64 -2.42 -11.76 9.53
N GLN A 65 -3.51 -11.03 9.74
CA GLN A 65 -4.86 -11.55 9.52
C GLN A 65 -5.07 -12.02 8.06
N LEU A 66 -4.66 -11.20 7.08
CA LEU A 66 -4.75 -11.54 5.66
C LEU A 66 -3.91 -12.76 5.30
N GLN A 67 -2.76 -12.96 5.96
CA GLN A 67 -1.91 -14.13 5.74
C GLN A 67 -2.60 -15.45 6.12
N HIS A 68 -3.56 -15.40 7.04
CA HIS A 68 -4.26 -16.56 7.58
C HIS A 68 -5.70 -16.72 7.06
N ASP A 69 -6.24 -15.75 6.31
CA ASP A 69 -7.60 -15.83 5.76
C ASP A 69 -7.59 -16.40 4.34
N SER A 70 -8.43 -17.41 4.08
CA SER A 70 -8.51 -18.10 2.79
C SER A 70 -8.98 -17.22 1.63
N ARG A 71 -9.61 -16.07 1.92
CA ARG A 71 -10.04 -15.09 0.92
C ARG A 71 -8.90 -14.21 0.45
N ALA A 72 -7.78 -14.17 1.16
CA ALA A 72 -6.67 -13.28 0.88
C ALA A 72 -5.45 -14.05 0.36
N ALA A 73 -4.78 -13.47 -0.63
CA ALA A 73 -3.54 -13.99 -1.20
C ALA A 73 -2.50 -12.88 -1.25
N PHE A 74 -1.34 -13.15 -0.65
CA PHE A 74 -0.19 -12.27 -0.78
C PHE A 74 0.29 -12.26 -2.22
N VAL A 75 0.44 -11.07 -2.81
CA VAL A 75 0.89 -10.91 -4.20
C VAL A 75 2.40 -10.68 -4.22
N SER A 76 2.86 -9.61 -3.57
CA SER A 76 4.27 -9.24 -3.56
C SER A 76 4.57 -8.13 -2.54
N GLU A 77 5.87 -7.89 -2.35
CA GLU A 77 6.40 -6.78 -1.59
C GLU A 77 7.49 -6.06 -2.40
N ALA A 78 7.42 -4.73 -2.44
CA ALA A 78 8.44 -3.87 -3.02
C ALA A 78 9.08 -3.01 -1.92
N ARG A 79 10.39 -2.78 -2.07
CA ARG A 79 11.22 -2.11 -1.07
C ARG A 79 12.12 -1.09 -1.73
N GLY A 80 12.32 0.06 -1.11
CA GLY A 80 13.31 1.01 -1.60
C GLY A 80 13.52 2.21 -0.69
N VAL A 81 14.58 2.98 -0.97
CA VAL A 81 14.95 4.18 -0.23
C VAL A 81 15.24 5.28 -1.25
N THR A 82 14.73 6.48 -1.01
CA THR A 82 14.92 7.63 -1.90
C THR A 82 15.10 8.92 -1.11
N PRO A 83 15.92 9.87 -1.58
CA PRO A 83 15.97 11.23 -1.04
C PRO A 83 14.61 11.94 -1.14
N ALA A 84 14.43 13.00 -0.35
CA ALA A 84 13.29 13.87 -0.49
C ALA A 84 13.20 14.49 -1.89
N GLY A 85 11.99 14.53 -2.45
CA GLY A 85 11.69 15.04 -3.78
C GLY A 85 11.98 14.05 -4.92
N GLU A 86 12.75 13.00 -4.67
CA GLU A 86 13.13 12.03 -5.69
C GLU A 86 12.12 10.87 -5.75
N PRO A 87 11.56 10.58 -6.94
CA PRO A 87 10.61 9.49 -7.10
C PRO A 87 11.31 8.12 -7.11
N ILE A 88 10.71 7.14 -6.45
CA ILE A 88 11.14 5.74 -6.52
C ILE A 88 10.09 4.89 -7.26
N PRO A 89 10.39 4.43 -8.49
CA PRO A 89 9.53 3.51 -9.18
C PRO A 89 9.71 2.09 -8.63
N PHE A 90 8.63 1.31 -8.68
CA PHE A 90 8.70 -0.13 -8.50
C PHE A 90 7.80 -0.82 -9.53
N SER A 91 8.17 -2.04 -9.90
CA SER A 91 7.34 -2.91 -10.74
C SER A 91 7.59 -4.35 -10.34
N VAL A 92 6.51 -5.11 -10.19
CA VAL A 92 6.51 -6.53 -9.88
C VAL A 92 5.55 -7.20 -10.86
N SER A 93 6.05 -8.18 -11.61
CA SER A 93 5.22 -9.05 -12.43
C SER A 93 5.15 -10.44 -11.80
N THR A 94 3.93 -10.98 -11.70
CA THR A 94 3.64 -12.32 -11.20
C THR A 94 2.75 -13.05 -12.21
N ALA A 95 2.42 -14.32 -11.94
CA ALA A 95 1.46 -15.07 -12.76
C ALA A 95 0.03 -14.47 -12.71
N THR A 96 -0.28 -13.61 -11.73
CA THR A 96 -1.60 -13.01 -11.55
C THR A 96 -1.70 -11.58 -12.07
N GLY A 97 -0.62 -11.03 -12.65
CA GLY A 97 -0.62 -9.69 -13.21
C GLY A 97 0.69 -8.93 -13.04
N THR A 98 0.65 -7.66 -13.41
CA THR A 98 1.73 -6.70 -13.19
C THR A 98 1.26 -5.60 -12.24
N TYR A 99 2.08 -5.28 -11.26
CA TYR A 99 1.81 -4.35 -10.17
C TYR A 99 2.96 -3.37 -10.09
N SER A 100 2.68 -2.09 -10.21
CA SER A 100 3.71 -1.06 -10.30
C SER A 100 3.27 0.20 -9.59
N GLY A 101 4.24 1.06 -9.32
CA GLY A 101 3.94 2.36 -8.77
C GLY A 101 5.13 3.28 -8.73
N LEU A 102 4.84 4.52 -8.36
CA LEU A 102 5.80 5.59 -8.16
C LEU A 102 5.52 6.20 -6.80
N LEU A 103 6.53 6.23 -5.94
CA LEU A 103 6.42 6.81 -4.60
C LEU A 103 7.38 8.00 -4.49
N MET A 104 6.98 9.05 -3.77
CA MET A 104 7.83 10.20 -3.54
C MET A 104 7.47 10.81 -2.19
N ALA A 105 8.48 11.06 -1.35
CA ALA A 105 8.33 11.85 -0.14
C ALA A 105 8.89 13.26 -0.39
N GLY A 106 8.17 14.29 0.03
CA GLY A 106 8.70 15.65 0.09
C GLY A 106 9.67 15.82 1.27
N PRO A 107 10.33 16.99 1.38
CA PRO A 107 11.25 17.26 2.48
C PRO A 107 10.52 17.31 3.82
N GLN A 108 11.25 17.08 4.89
CA GLN A 108 10.74 17.32 6.23
C GLN A 108 10.44 18.80 6.46
N THR A 109 9.23 19.12 6.90
CA THR A 109 8.89 20.49 7.29
C THR A 109 9.39 20.76 8.70
N HIS A 110 10.10 21.86 8.93
CA HIS A 110 10.64 22.22 10.25
C HIS A 110 9.59 22.35 11.37
N LYS A 111 8.30 22.40 11.04
CA LYS A 111 7.19 22.59 11.99
C LYS A 111 6.56 21.28 12.48
N LEU A 112 6.71 20.17 11.75
CA LEU A 112 6.08 18.88 12.08
C LEU A 112 6.96 17.71 11.60
N PRO A 113 7.09 16.61 12.37
CA PRO A 113 7.77 15.38 11.94
C PRO A 113 6.85 14.60 10.96
N SER A 114 6.44 15.27 9.90
CA SER A 114 5.58 14.74 8.85
C SER A 114 6.06 15.18 7.49
N ARG A 115 5.95 14.31 6.51
CA ARG A 115 6.30 14.56 5.11
C ARG A 115 5.08 14.36 4.23
N VAL A 116 4.99 15.17 3.18
CA VAL A 116 4.02 14.93 2.11
C VAL A 116 4.49 13.70 1.34
N VAL A 117 3.69 12.66 1.29
CA VAL A 117 3.94 11.48 0.47
C VAL A 117 2.96 11.46 -0.69
N LYS A 118 3.51 11.42 -1.90
CA LYS A 118 2.78 11.23 -3.14
C LYS A 118 2.97 9.80 -3.60
N PHE A 119 1.90 9.20 -4.10
CA PHE A 119 1.95 7.86 -4.66
C PHE A 119 1.08 7.78 -5.91
N SER A 120 1.52 6.94 -6.84
CA SER A 120 0.79 6.51 -8.01
C SER A 120 0.91 5.00 -8.08
N LEU A 121 -0.20 4.28 -7.97
CA LEU A 121 -0.28 2.82 -7.97
C LEU A 121 -1.02 2.38 -9.21
N PHE A 122 -0.42 1.47 -9.97
CA PHE A 122 -0.99 0.94 -11.21
C PHE A 122 -0.92 -0.57 -11.18
N CYS A 123 -1.97 -1.23 -11.63
CA CYS A 123 -1.90 -2.67 -11.84
C CYS A 123 -2.72 -3.10 -13.04
N THR A 124 -2.30 -4.25 -13.55
CA THR A 124 -2.99 -5.04 -14.56
C THR A 124 -3.13 -6.43 -13.98
N VAL A 125 -4.35 -6.87 -13.70
CA VAL A 125 -4.64 -8.17 -13.10
C VAL A 125 -5.04 -9.15 -14.18
N SER A 126 -4.28 -10.24 -14.28
CA SER A 126 -4.52 -11.34 -15.21
C SER A 126 -5.30 -12.46 -14.49
N TYR A 127 -6.17 -13.14 -15.24
CA TYR A 127 -7.02 -14.22 -14.74
C TYR A 127 -6.72 -15.50 -15.53
N PRO A 128 -5.89 -16.41 -14.99
CA PRO A 128 -5.50 -17.62 -15.70
C PRO A 128 -6.71 -18.43 -16.18
N GLY A 129 -6.73 -18.80 -17.45
CA GLY A 129 -7.82 -19.57 -18.06
C GLY A 129 -9.08 -18.76 -18.41
N SER A 130 -9.08 -17.44 -18.18
CA SER A 130 -10.17 -16.57 -18.63
C SER A 130 -9.91 -16.07 -20.05
N GLN A 131 -10.95 -16.09 -20.90
CA GLN A 131 -10.93 -15.39 -22.20
C GLN A 131 -11.28 -13.90 -22.06
N LEU A 132 -11.67 -13.46 -20.87
CA LEU A 132 -12.04 -12.08 -20.62
C LEU A 132 -10.78 -11.19 -20.54
N PRO A 133 -10.91 -9.90 -20.90
CA PRO A 133 -9.82 -8.96 -20.77
C PRO A 133 -9.36 -8.81 -19.32
N GLU A 134 -8.08 -8.46 -19.17
CA GLU A 134 -7.44 -8.11 -17.91
C GLU A 134 -8.10 -6.90 -17.29
N ASP A 135 -8.05 -6.82 -15.96
CA ASP A 135 -8.51 -5.62 -15.26
C ASP A 135 -7.34 -4.68 -15.02
N THR A 136 -7.47 -3.45 -15.48
CA THR A 136 -6.48 -2.39 -15.23
C THR A 136 -7.04 -1.39 -14.23
N THR A 137 -6.29 -1.09 -13.17
CA THR A 137 -6.66 -0.03 -12.22
C THR A 137 -5.49 0.88 -11.93
N SER A 138 -5.82 2.13 -11.61
CA SER A 138 -4.85 3.14 -11.21
C SER A 138 -5.39 3.96 -10.05
N GLU A 139 -4.54 4.28 -9.09
CA GLU A 139 -4.85 5.17 -7.98
C GLU A 139 -3.69 6.13 -7.78
N ASN A 140 -4.03 7.41 -7.57
CA ASN A 140 -3.05 8.43 -7.26
C ASN A 140 -3.48 9.10 -5.96
N GLY A 141 -2.51 9.42 -5.11
CA GLY A 141 -2.80 10.07 -3.85
C GLY A 141 -1.67 10.97 -3.38
N ARG A 142 -2.04 11.88 -2.49
CA ARG A 142 -1.14 12.77 -1.79
C ARG A 142 -1.61 12.90 -0.35
N VAL A 143 -0.78 12.47 0.58
CA VAL A 143 -1.10 12.43 2.01
C VAL A 143 0.02 13.07 2.82
N MET A 144 -0.32 13.60 4.00
CA MET A 144 0.67 14.00 4.99
C MET A 144 0.87 12.81 5.94
N LEU A 145 2.07 12.22 5.95
CA LEU A 145 2.39 11.08 6.80
C LEU A 145 3.39 11.48 7.87
N LYS A 146 3.19 10.93 9.06
CA LYS A 146 4.19 10.91 10.14
C LYS A 146 4.94 9.59 10.10
N ASP A 147 6.12 9.57 10.71
CA ASP A 147 6.87 8.32 10.86
C ASP A 147 6.02 7.28 11.63
N GLY A 148 6.06 6.02 11.18
CA GLY A 148 5.25 4.95 11.75
C GLY A 148 3.78 4.92 11.32
N LEU A 149 3.38 5.73 10.33
CA LEU A 149 2.08 5.61 9.67
C LEU A 149 2.17 4.82 8.36
N THR A 150 1.07 4.16 8.02
CA THR A 150 0.91 3.36 6.80
C THR A 150 -0.31 3.85 6.03
N VAL A 151 -0.16 3.98 4.72
CA VAL A 151 -1.26 4.23 3.80
C VAL A 151 -1.85 2.90 3.36
N VAL A 152 -3.16 2.76 3.47
CA VAL A 152 -3.95 1.65 2.93
C VAL A 152 -4.75 2.15 1.75
N SER A 153 -4.39 1.67 0.57
CA SER A 153 -5.09 1.93 -0.69
C SER A 153 -5.82 0.67 -1.13
N VAL A 154 -7.06 0.83 -1.62
CA VAL A 154 -7.93 -0.28 -2.00
C VAL A 154 -8.47 -0.02 -3.40
N GLN A 155 -8.28 -1.00 -4.30
CA GLN A 155 -8.73 -0.92 -5.67
C GLN A 155 -9.67 -2.09 -5.97
N ALA A 156 -10.85 -1.79 -6.52
CA ALA A 156 -11.80 -2.82 -6.95
C ALA A 156 -11.28 -3.51 -8.22
N VAL A 157 -11.30 -4.83 -8.23
CA VAL A 157 -11.02 -5.66 -9.41
C VAL A 157 -12.10 -6.72 -9.55
N ARG A 158 -12.18 -7.40 -10.68
CA ARG A 158 -13.13 -8.49 -10.85
C ARG A 158 -12.83 -9.57 -9.80
N ASN A 159 -13.90 -10.02 -9.15
CA ASN A 159 -13.88 -11.02 -8.09
C ASN A 159 -13.16 -10.59 -6.80
N GLY A 160 -13.05 -9.28 -6.54
CA GLY A 160 -12.60 -8.80 -5.23
C GLY A 160 -11.85 -7.47 -5.27
N TRP A 161 -10.74 -7.43 -4.55
CA TRP A 161 -10.01 -6.21 -4.24
C TRP A 161 -8.51 -6.43 -4.32
N LEU A 162 -7.79 -5.35 -4.63
CA LEU A 162 -6.38 -5.21 -4.32
C LEU A 162 -6.22 -4.28 -3.13
N VAL A 163 -5.41 -4.70 -2.17
CA VAL A 163 -5.08 -3.93 -0.98
C VAL A 163 -3.58 -3.67 -0.97
N TRP A 164 -3.23 -2.39 -0.87
CA TRP A 164 -1.86 -1.91 -0.86
C TRP A 164 -1.56 -1.29 0.50
N PHE A 165 -0.56 -1.81 1.20
CA PHE A 165 0.01 -1.18 2.38
C PHE A 165 1.29 -0.46 1.97
N THR A 166 1.28 0.87 1.97
CA THR A 166 2.48 1.69 1.73
C THR A 166 2.97 2.25 3.06
N GLU A 167 4.01 1.62 3.58
CA GLU A 167 4.70 2.00 4.81
C GLU A 167 5.85 2.96 4.48
N THR A 168 6.01 3.98 5.32
CA THR A 168 7.12 4.92 5.21
C THR A 168 7.88 5.00 6.52
N LYS A 169 9.21 5.01 6.42
CA LYS A 169 10.10 5.34 7.52
C LYS A 169 10.99 6.50 7.11
N PHE A 170 10.90 7.61 7.85
CA PHE A 170 11.69 8.81 7.56
C PHE A 170 13.02 8.75 8.28
N SER A 171 14.11 9.13 7.61
CA SER A 171 15.36 9.43 8.31
C SER A 171 15.14 10.65 9.22
N ALA A 172 15.95 10.74 10.27
CA ALA A 172 16.13 12.01 10.98
C ALA A 172 16.80 13.06 10.08
#